data_AF-A0A076LG10-F1
#
_entry.id   AF-A0A076LG10-F1
#
_cell.length_a   1.000
_cell.length_b   1.000
_cell.length_c   1.000
_cell.angle_alpha   90.00
_cell.angle_beta   90.00
_cell.angle_gamma   90.00
#
_symmetry.space_group_name_H-M   'P 1'
#
loop_
_entity.id
_entity.type
_entity.pdbx_description
1 polymer ?
#
loop_
_entity_poly.entity_id
_entity_poly.type
_entity_poly.pdbx_seq_one_letter_code
_entity_poly.pdbx_strand_id
1 'polypeptide(L)'
;MKKAVPHSYDNIRRINDGEFNMGSNLHYPEERPVRPKHVHGFWIDITPVTNKQFAQFINDTGYVTTAEKTVIEDFPDADPALLDG
;
A
#
# COMPACT_ATOMS: atom_id res chain seq x y z
N MET A 1 13.33 -15.23 22.71
CA MET A 1 12.32 -14.16 22.85
C MET A 1 12.57 -13.12 21.76
N LYS A 2 11.72 -13.01 20.74
CA LYS A 2 11.84 -11.93 19.75
C LYS A 2 11.34 -10.65 20.43
N LYS A 3 12.22 -9.65 20.62
CA LYS A 3 11.80 -8.33 21.12
C LYS A 3 10.78 -7.76 20.12
N ALA A 4 9.67 -7.26 20.63
CA ALA A 4 8.75 -6.47 19.83
C ALA A 4 9.52 -5.26 19.29
N VAL A 5 9.59 -5.12 17.96
CA VAL A 5 10.05 -3.87 17.34
C VAL A 5 8.98 -2.82 17.68
N PRO A 6 9.33 -1.72 18.36
CA PRO A 6 8.36 -0.69 18.69
C PRO A 6 7.82 -0.14 17.36
N HIS A 7 6.53 -0.37 17.08
CA HIS A 7 5.86 0.42 16.06
C HIS A 7 5.80 1.85 16.59
N SER A 8 6.60 2.75 15.99
CA SER A 8 6.39 4.18 16.19
C SER A 8 5.03 4.51 15.60
N TYR A 9 4.07 4.76 16.48
CA TYR A 9 2.74 5.24 16.12
C TYR A 9 2.73 6.75 15.81
N ASP A 10 3.90 7.40 15.83
CA ASP A 10 4.02 8.86 15.68
C ASP A 10 3.57 9.32 14.30
N ASN A 11 3.59 8.42 13.30
CA ASN A 11 3.20 8.69 11.93
C ASN A 11 1.88 8.02 11.51
N ILE A 12 1.08 7.51 12.44
CA ILE A 12 -0.27 7.03 12.10
C ILE A 12 -1.34 7.92 12.73
N ARG A 13 -2.41 8.17 11.98
CA ARG A 13 -3.53 9.00 12.44
C ARG A 13 -4.82 8.22 12.48
N ARG A 14 -5.58 8.39 13.55
CA ARG A 14 -6.95 7.87 13.67
C ARG A 14 -7.87 8.73 12.81
N ILE A 15 -8.57 8.09 11.88
CA ILE A 15 -9.71 8.68 11.16
C ILE A 15 -10.98 8.12 11.78
N ASN A 16 -11.75 8.96 12.46
CA ASN A 16 -12.96 8.53 13.15
C ASN A 16 -13.98 7.94 12.17
N ASP A 17 -14.92 7.18 12.74
CA ASP A 17 -16.10 6.70 12.04
C ASP A 17 -16.90 7.87 11.44
N GLY A 18 -17.50 7.67 10.26
CA GLY A 18 -18.42 8.63 9.69
C GLY A 18 -18.93 8.28 8.30
N GLU A 19 -19.78 9.16 7.78
CA GLU A 19 -20.30 9.08 6.42
C GLU A 19 -19.68 10.15 5.53
N PHE A 20 -19.40 9.78 4.27
CA PHE A 20 -18.96 10.72 3.23
C PHE A 20 -19.47 10.31 1.86
N ASN A 21 -19.38 11.23 0.90
CA ASN A 21 -19.71 10.99 -0.50
C ASN A 21 -18.48 10.45 -1.24
N MET A 22 -18.48 9.15 -1.54
CA MET A 22 -17.37 8.48 -2.23
C MET A 22 -17.56 8.51 -3.74
N GLY A 23 -16.48 8.76 -4.48
CA GLY A 23 -16.47 8.83 -5.95
C GLY A 23 -16.52 10.27 -6.47
N SER A 24 -16.67 10.41 -7.79
CA SER A 24 -16.64 11.69 -8.49
C SER A 24 -17.57 11.64 -9.70
N ASN A 25 -18.43 12.65 -9.87
CA ASN A 25 -19.32 12.77 -11.04
C ASN A 25 -18.72 13.59 -12.19
N LEU A 26 -17.58 14.26 -11.96
CA LEU A 26 -17.00 15.25 -12.88
C LEU A 26 -15.74 14.76 -13.59
N HIS A 27 -15.11 13.69 -13.10
CA HIS A 27 -13.83 13.19 -13.62
C HIS A 27 -14.05 11.90 -14.44
N TYR A 28 -13.17 10.91 -14.28
CA TYR A 28 -13.17 9.69 -15.08
C TYR A 28 -14.46 8.86 -14.89
N PRO A 29 -14.94 8.15 -15.94
CA PRO A 29 -16.14 7.32 -15.86
C PRO A 29 -16.10 6.26 -14.75
N GLU A 30 -14.93 5.65 -14.51
CA GLU A 30 -14.72 4.62 -13.49
C GLU A 30 -14.79 5.15 -12.05
N GLU A 31 -14.65 6.46 -11.85
CA GLU A 31 -14.80 7.10 -10.54
C GLU A 31 -16.26 7.43 -10.19
N ARG A 32 -17.18 7.25 -11.15
CA ARG A 32 -18.62 7.51 -11.00
C ARG A 32 -19.36 6.27 -10.48
N PRO A 33 -20.54 6.46 -9.87
CA PRO A 33 -21.12 7.73 -9.42
C PRO A 33 -20.65 8.10 -8.00
N VAL A 34 -20.83 9.36 -7.64
CA VAL A 34 -20.80 9.78 -6.23
C VAL A 34 -21.92 9.07 -5.47
N ARG A 35 -21.57 8.44 -4.33
CA ARG A 35 -22.53 7.72 -3.47
C ARG A 35 -22.19 7.88 -1.98
N PRO A 36 -23.19 8.03 -1.08
CA PRO A 36 -22.94 8.07 0.35
C PRO A 36 -22.41 6.72 0.83
N LYS A 37 -21.36 6.76 1.67
CA LYS A 37 -20.75 5.59 2.29
C LYS A 37 -20.40 5.89 3.74
N HIS A 38 -20.82 4.97 4.60
CA HIS A 38 -20.36 4.87 5.96
C HIS A 38 -19.06 4.07 6.02
N VAL A 39 -18.07 4.55 6.75
CA VAL A 39 -16.81 3.84 6.99
C VAL A 39 -16.53 3.84 8.48
N HIS A 40 -16.33 2.65 9.05
CA HIS A 40 -15.88 2.53 10.43
C HIS A 40 -14.50 3.12 10.59
N GLY A 41 -14.27 3.79 11.71
CA GLY A 41 -13.00 4.45 11.89
C GLY A 41 -11.83 3.46 11.88
N PHE A 42 -10.74 3.85 11.23
CA PHE A 42 -9.47 3.11 11.14
C PHE A 42 -8.25 4.01 11.44
N TRP A 43 -7.07 3.42 11.42
CA TRP A 43 -5.79 4.14 11.46
C TRP A 43 -5.15 4.15 10.07
N ILE A 44 -4.50 5.24 9.71
CA ILE A 44 -3.79 5.38 8.43
C ILE A 44 -2.45 6.09 8.63
N ASP A 45 -1.44 5.69 7.88
CA ASP A 45 -0.14 6.38 7.85
C ASP A 45 -0.30 7.80 7.30
N ILE A 46 0.34 8.78 7.93
CA ILE A 46 0.31 10.19 7.49
C ILE A 46 1.21 10.46 6.28
N THR A 47 2.17 9.58 6.03
CA THR A 47 3.08 9.60 4.89
C THR A 47 3.15 8.21 4.26
N PRO A 48 3.45 8.09 2.95
CA PRO A 48 3.82 6.81 2.37
C PRO A 48 4.99 6.15 3.11
N VAL A 49 5.06 4.81 3.04
CA VAL A 49 6.21 4.05 3.57
C VAL A 49 7.48 4.54 2.88
N THR A 50 8.46 4.95 3.68
CA THR A 50 9.74 5.48 3.19
C THR A 50 10.73 4.36 2.88
N ASN A 51 11.73 4.65 2.03
CA ASN A 51 12.84 3.74 1.77
C ASN A 51 13.55 3.27 3.05
N LYS A 52 13.69 4.16 4.04
CA LYS A 52 14.31 3.82 5.34
C LYS A 52 13.48 2.79 6.11
N GLN A 53 12.16 2.95 6.14
CA GLN A 53 11.26 2.00 6.81
C GLN A 53 11.23 0.66 6.07
N PHE A 54 11.17 0.68 4.75
CA PHE A 54 11.18 -0.56 3.95
C PHE A 54 12.53 -1.30 4.05
N ALA A 55 13.65 -0.58 4.08
CA ALA A 55 14.98 -1.18 4.30
C ALA A 55 15.08 -1.83 5.68
N GLN A 56 14.51 -1.22 6.73
CA GLN A 56 14.45 -1.84 8.05
C GLN A 56 13.65 -3.14 8.01
N PHE A 57 12.51 -3.15 7.33
CA PHE A 57 11.71 -4.36 7.13
C PHE A 57 12.51 -5.47 6.44
N ILE A 58 13.21 -5.16 5.33
CA ILE A 58 14.07 -6.13 4.64
C ILE A 58 15.15 -6.68 5.58
N ASN A 59 15.82 -5.82 6.35
CA ASN A 59 16.86 -6.26 7.28
C ASN A 59 16.31 -7.18 8.39
N ASP A 60 15.08 -6.93 8.84
CA ASP A 60 14.46 -7.70 9.93
C ASP A 60 13.91 -9.05 9.45
N THR A 61 13.48 -9.16 8.18
CA THR A 61 12.78 -10.35 7.68
C THR A 61 13.53 -11.10 6.58
N GLY A 62 14.54 -10.50 5.95
CA GLY A 62 15.18 -11.02 4.74
C GLY A 62 14.24 -11.07 3.54
N TYR A 63 13.28 -10.14 3.45
CA TYR A 63 12.27 -10.17 2.38
C TYR A 63 12.89 -9.85 1.02
N VAL A 64 12.57 -10.68 0.01
CA VAL A 64 12.89 -10.46 -1.41
C VAL A 64 11.62 -10.02 -2.11
N THR A 65 11.66 -8.84 -2.72
CA THR A 65 10.50 -8.23 -3.39
C THR A 65 10.11 -9.03 -4.63
N THR A 66 8.88 -8.83 -5.11
CA THR A 66 8.46 -9.42 -6.38
C THR A 66 9.31 -8.92 -7.56
N ALA A 67 9.74 -7.66 -7.54
CA ALA A 67 10.61 -7.11 -8.60
C ALA A 67 12.00 -7.78 -8.64
N GLU A 68 12.50 -8.28 -7.51
CA GLU A 68 13.76 -9.04 -7.43
C GLU A 68 13.58 -10.53 -7.79
N LYS A 69 12.34 -11.02 -7.86
CA LYS A 69 12.03 -12.39 -8.28
C LYS A 69 11.80 -12.39 -9.78
N THR A 70 12.65 -13.10 -10.52
CA THR A 70 12.36 -13.39 -11.93
C THR A 70 11.24 -14.44 -11.99
N VAL A 71 9.99 -13.99 -12.14
CA VAL A 71 8.85 -14.88 -12.37
C VAL A 71 8.27 -14.55 -13.74
N ILE A 72 8.88 -15.10 -14.78
CA ILE A 72 8.41 -14.97 -16.18
C ILE A 72 6.95 -15.47 -16.29
N GLU A 73 6.58 -16.45 -15.47
CA GLU A 73 5.22 -17.01 -15.41
C GLU A 73 4.16 -15.99 -14.98
N ASP A 74 4.52 -14.99 -14.17
CA ASP A 74 3.59 -13.97 -13.68
C ASP A 74 3.30 -12.88 -14.74
N PHE A 75 4.12 -12.83 -15.79
CA PHE A 75 4.04 -11.80 -16.84
C PHE A 75 4.15 -12.41 -18.25
N PRO A 76 3.20 -13.27 -18.66
CA PRO A 76 3.29 -14.03 -19.92
C PRO A 76 3.28 -13.15 -21.17
N ASP A 77 2.72 -11.94 -21.07
CA ASP A 77 2.60 -10.98 -22.18
C ASP A 77 3.66 -9.86 -22.13
N ALA A 78 4.52 -9.85 -21.10
CA ALA A 78 5.59 -8.86 -21.02
C ALA A 78 6.74 -9.22 -21.97
N ASP A 79 7.35 -8.21 -22.58
CA ASP A 79 8.55 -8.40 -23.39
C ASP A 79 9.65 -9.01 -22.51
N PRO A 80 10.18 -10.20 -22.83
CA PRO A 80 11.21 -10.86 -22.02
C PRO A 80 12.46 -10.00 -21.81
N ALA A 81 12.78 -9.09 -22.75
CA ALA A 81 13.90 -8.15 -22.65
C ALA A 81 13.66 -6.99 -21.65
N LEU A 82 12.48 -6.93 -21.03
CA LEU A 82 12.14 -6.00 -19.95
C LEU A 82 12.04 -6.72 -18.59
N LEU A 83 12.21 -8.04 -18.57
CA LEU A 83 12.10 -8.88 -17.38
C LEU A 83 13.46 -9.36 -16.86
N ASP A 84 14.54 -9.14 -17.61
CA ASP A 84 15.91 -9.32 -17.16
C ASP A 84 16.44 -8.04 -16.49
N GLY A 85 16.82 -8.19 -15.22
CA GLY A 85 17.53 -7.18 -14.43
C GLY A 85 19.01 -7.51 -14.31
#